data_AF-A0A7W8E2R3-F1
#
_entry.id   AF-A0A7W8E2R3-F1
#
_cell.length_a   1.000
_cell.length_b   1.000
_cell.length_c   1.000
_cell.angle_alpha   90.00
_cell.angle_beta   90.00
_cell.angle_gamma   90.00
#
_symmetry.space_group_name_H-M   'P 1'
#
loop_
_entity.id
_entity.type
_entity.pdbx_description
1 polymer ?
#
loop_
_entity_poly.entity_id
_entity_poly.type
_entity_poly.pdbx_seq_one_letter_code
_entity_poly.pdbx_strand_id
1 'polypeptide(L)'
;MRFNLVTQPSIQTPGIPGALSLSLTLRPACGILGDYTFPTDSSSLRQLLKNGTDLPDAVVWRFLSDACAKAKARLLGVELSDETLQGIGYFID
;
A
#
# COMPACT_ATOMS: atom_id res chain seq x y z
N MET A 1 -6.78 2.47 12.34
CA MET A 1 -7.50 1.20 12.05
C MET A 1 -6.54 0.16 11.48
N ARG A 2 -6.80 -1.14 11.64
CA ARG A 2 -5.89 -2.20 11.15
C ARG A 2 -6.30 -2.74 9.78
N PHE A 3 -5.35 -2.75 8.84
CA PHE A 3 -5.53 -3.22 7.48
C PHE A 3 -4.43 -4.21 7.09
N ASN A 4 -4.79 -5.13 6.22
CA ASN A 4 -3.84 -5.99 5.52
C ASN A 4 -3.52 -5.31 4.17
N LEU A 5 -2.30 -4.86 4.02
CA LEU A 5 -1.77 -4.26 2.81
C LEU A 5 -1.25 -5.35 1.88
N VAL A 6 -1.68 -5.32 0.63
CA VAL A 6 -1.24 -6.27 -0.39
C VAL A 6 -0.83 -5.47 -1.61
N THR A 7 0.42 -5.62 -2.04
CA THR A 7 0.86 -5.05 -3.32
C THR A 7 0.76 -6.09 -4.41
N GLN A 8 0.39 -5.62 -5.60
CA GLN A 8 0.48 -6.40 -6.82
C GLN A 8 1.19 -5.55 -7.89
N PRO A 9 2.06 -6.14 -8.71
CA PRO A 9 2.61 -5.44 -9.85
C PRO A 9 1.45 -5.03 -10.76
N SER A 10 1.33 -3.73 -11.04
CA SER A 10 0.32 -3.25 -11.98
C SER A 10 0.88 -3.37 -13.39
N ILE A 11 0.11 -3.94 -14.31
CA ILE A 11 0.49 -3.97 -15.73
C ILE A 11 0.40 -2.53 -16.24
N GLN A 12 1.58 -2.00 -16.62
CA GLN A 12 1.85 -0.63 -17.04
C GLN A 12 0.64 0.16 -17.55
N THR A 13 0.30 1.24 -16.84
CA THR A 13 -0.37 2.37 -17.48
C THR A 13 0.67 3.11 -18.33
N PRO A 14 0.46 3.31 -19.64
CA PRO A 14 1.41 4.01 -20.49
C PRO A 14 1.41 5.50 -20.10
N GLY A 15 2.35 5.91 -19.24
CA GLY A 15 2.38 7.31 -18.82
C GLY A 15 3.66 7.78 -18.15
N ILE A 16 4.32 6.96 -17.33
CA ILE A 16 5.49 7.42 -16.54
C ILE A 16 6.71 6.53 -16.77
N PRO A 17 7.72 7.00 -17.53
CA PRO A 17 8.99 6.29 -17.69
C PRO A 17 9.78 6.36 -16.38
N GLY A 18 9.91 5.23 -15.69
CA GLY A 18 10.89 5.03 -14.60
C GLY A 18 10.34 4.74 -13.21
N ALA A 19 9.05 4.97 -12.96
CA ALA A 19 8.41 4.58 -11.71
C ALA A 19 7.74 3.20 -11.85
N LEU A 20 8.04 2.29 -10.93
CA LEU A 20 7.43 0.96 -10.94
C LEU A 20 5.98 1.10 -10.48
N SER A 21 5.04 1.04 -11.42
CA SER A 21 3.62 1.13 -11.10
C SER A 21 3.17 -0.12 -10.33
N LEU A 22 2.65 0.11 -9.14
CA LEU A 22 2.14 -0.90 -8.21
C LEU A 22 0.65 -0.63 -7.99
N SER A 23 -0.09 -1.68 -7.63
CA SER A 23 -1.43 -1.52 -7.07
C SER A 23 -1.38 -1.94 -5.61
N LEU A 24 -1.85 -1.06 -4.73
CA LEU A 24 -1.98 -1.36 -3.30
C LEU A 24 -3.44 -1.67 -3.00
N THR A 25 -3.68 -2.86 -2.46
CA THR A 25 -4.98 -3.27 -1.95
C THR A 25 -4.95 -3.22 -0.42
N LEU A 26 -5.83 -2.40 0.16
CA LEU A 26 -6.14 -2.37 1.58
C LEU A 26 -7.29 -3.31 1.87
N ARG A 27 -7.09 -4.24 2.80
CA ARG A 27 -8.13 -5.16 3.25
C ARG A 27 -8.36 -4.97 4.74
N PRO A 28 -9.55 -4.53 5.19
CA PRO A 28 -9.83 -4.34 6.61
C PRO A 28 -9.55 -5.63 7.40
N ALA A 29 -8.85 -5.53 8.53
CA ALA A 29 -8.58 -6.71 9.36
C ALA A 29 -9.81 -7.19 10.14
N CYS A 30 -10.85 -6.35 10.27
CA CYS A 30 -12.09 -6.65 11.00
C CYS A 30 -13.08 -7.60 10.28
N GLY A 31 -12.70 -8.21 9.15
CA GLY A 31 -13.59 -9.13 8.42
C GLY A 31 -14.75 -8.45 7.69
N ILE A 32 -14.70 -7.12 7.55
CA ILE A 32 -15.67 -6.32 6.80
C ILE A 32 -15.29 -6.39 5.32
N LEU A 33 -16.26 -6.68 4.45
CA LEU A 33 -16.12 -6.61 3.00
C LEU A 33 -15.93 -5.15 2.58
N GLY A 34 -14.77 -4.83 2.01
CA GLY A 34 -14.43 -3.45 1.66
C GLY A 34 -12.99 -3.33 1.21
N ASP A 35 -12.53 -4.27 0.39
CA ASP A 35 -11.18 -4.22 -0.18
C ASP A 35 -11.08 -2.97 -1.07
N TYR A 36 -10.17 -2.08 -0.72
CA TYR A 36 -9.92 -0.87 -1.49
C TYR A 36 -8.60 -1.00 -2.24
N THR A 37 -8.66 -0.95 -3.58
CA THR A 37 -7.46 -1.03 -4.41
C THR A 37 -7.26 0.29 -5.14
N PHE A 38 -6.05 0.83 -5.07
CA PHE A 38 -5.67 2.03 -5.79
C PHE A 38 -4.28 1.88 -6.44
N PRO A 39 -4.05 2.53 -7.60
CA PRO A 39 -2.73 2.57 -8.21
C PRO A 39 -1.79 3.47 -7.41
N THR A 40 -0.53 3.05 -7.28
CA THR A 40 0.52 3.79 -6.59
C THR A 40 1.89 3.47 -7.18
N ASP A 41 2.92 4.23 -6.81
CA ASP A 41 4.30 3.98 -7.21
C ASP A 41 5.12 3.55 -6.01
N SER A 42 6.26 2.89 -6.24
CA SER A 42 7.15 2.45 -5.16
C SER A 42 7.60 3.60 -4.22
N SER A 43 7.84 4.79 -4.78
CA SER A 43 8.19 5.99 -4.01
C SER A 43 7.02 6.51 -3.17
N SER A 44 5.84 6.64 -3.76
CA SER A 44 4.63 7.11 -3.10
C SER A 44 4.17 6.13 -2.00
N LEU A 45 4.26 4.83 -2.27
CA LEU A 45 4.00 3.76 -1.30
C LEU A 45 4.98 3.82 -0.13
N ARG A 46 6.27 4.05 -0.38
CA ARG A 46 7.26 4.23 0.68
C ARG A 46 6.92 5.41 1.59
N GLN A 47 6.57 6.55 0.99
CA GLN A 47 6.22 7.74 1.75
C GLN A 47 4.93 7.54 2.55
N LEU A 48 3.93 6.89 1.96
CA LEU A 48 2.70 6.52 2.64
C LEU A 48 2.97 5.61 3.85
N LEU A 49 3.80 4.59 3.69
CA LEU A 49 4.13 3.68 4.79
C LEU A 49 4.94 4.39 5.89
N LYS A 50 5.90 5.25 5.54
CA LYS A 50 6.67 6.00 6.53
C LYS A 50 5.84 7.01 7.31
N ASN A 51 4.89 7.67 6.66
CA ASN A 51 4.14 8.77 7.28
C ASN A 51 2.84 8.28 7.91
N GLY A 52 2.25 7.22 7.35
CA GLY A 52 0.93 6.73 7.73
C GLY A 52 0.93 5.48 8.61
N THR A 53 2.10 4.92 8.92
CA THR A 53 2.25 3.73 9.76
C THR A 53 3.46 3.87 10.67
N ASP A 54 3.42 3.24 11.84
CA ASP A 54 4.56 3.16 12.77
C ASP A 54 5.49 1.97 12.44
N LEU A 55 5.56 1.57 11.16
CA LEU A 55 6.34 0.41 10.77
C LEU A 55 7.84 0.72 10.78
N PRO A 56 8.69 -0.21 11.26
CA PRO A 56 10.14 -0.05 11.16
C PRO A 56 10.61 0.06 9.71
N ASP A 57 11.61 0.92 9.46
CA ASP A 57 12.19 1.13 8.12
C ASP A 57 12.61 -0.18 7.44
N ALA A 58 13.13 -1.14 8.20
CA ALA A 58 13.51 -2.46 7.70
C ALA A 58 12.31 -3.27 7.14
N VAL A 59 11.15 -3.16 7.78
CA VAL A 59 9.91 -3.83 7.35
C VAL A 59 9.37 -3.15 6.09
N VAL A 60 9.35 -1.82 6.07
CA VAL A 60 8.95 -1.04 4.89
C VAL A 60 9.84 -1.35 3.70
N TRP A 61 11.16 -1.36 3.89
CA TRP A 61 12.12 -1.66 2.83
C TRP A 61 11.96 -3.08 2.28
N ARG A 62 11.81 -4.08 3.15
CA ARG A 62 11.58 -5.47 2.73
C ARG A 62 10.30 -5.60 1.91
N PHE A 63 9.20 -4.99 2.38
CA PHE A 63 7.92 -5.01 1.67
C PHE A 63 8.00 -4.37 0.28
N LEU A 64 8.68 -3.23 0.16
CA LEU A 64 8.91 -2.56 -1.12
C LEU A 64 9.81 -3.38 -2.05
N SER A 65 10.84 -4.03 -1.50
CA SER A 65 11.74 -4.90 -2.25
C SER A 65 10.98 -6.10 -2.83
N ASP A 66 10.15 -6.77 -2.02
CA ASP A 66 9.26 -7.85 -2.46
C ASP A 66 8.28 -7.35 -3.53
N ALA A 67 7.68 -6.18 -3.34
CA ALA A 67 6.76 -5.58 -4.31
C ALA A 67 7.45 -5.27 -5.66
N CYS A 68 8.69 -4.81 -5.60
CA CYS A 68 9.50 -4.46 -6.77
C CYS A 68 10.01 -5.70 -7.52
N ALA A 69 10.29 -6.78 -6.81
CA ALA A 69 10.66 -8.07 -7.38
C ALA A 69 9.51 -8.78 -8.14
N LYS A 70 8.42 -8.06 -8.44
CA LYS A 70 7.17 -8.57 -9.03
C LYS A 70 6.50 -9.67 -8.20
N ALA A 71 6.89 -9.83 -6.94
CA ALA A 71 6.22 -10.72 -6.01
C ALA A 71 5.03 -9.99 -5.38
N LYS A 72 3.98 -10.75 -5.06
CA LYS A 72 2.82 -10.24 -4.32
C LYS A 72 3.23 -10.03 -2.86
N ALA A 73 3.71 -8.83 -2.53
CA ALA A 73 4.11 -8.51 -1.16
C ALA A 73 2.87 -8.28 -0.29
N ARG A 74 2.96 -8.66 1.00
CA ARG A 74 1.86 -8.54 1.95
C ARG A 74 2.39 -8.06 3.30
N LEU A 75 1.70 -7.08 3.88
CA LEU A 75 1.82 -6.71 5.29
C LEU A 75 0.46 -6.91 5.94
N LEU A 76 0.44 -7.54 7.11
CA LEU A 76 -0.79 -7.89 7.81
C LEU A 76 -0.94 -7.05 9.08
N GLY A 77 -2.18 -6.69 9.41
CA GLY A 77 -2.50 -5.98 10.65
C GLY A 77 -1.82 -4.62 10.81
N VAL A 78 -1.52 -3.94 9.70
CA VAL A 78 -0.88 -2.63 9.69
C VAL A 78 -1.86 -1.59 10.21
N GLU A 79 -1.44 -0.81 11.18
CA GLU A 79 -2.22 0.32 11.66
C GLU A 79 -2.03 1.51 10.72
N LEU A 80 -3.15 1.99 10.17
CA LEU A 80 -3.21 3.19 9.35
C LEU A 80 -4.00 4.26 10.07
N SER A 81 -3.46 5.47 10.01
CA SER A 81 -4.13 6.69 10.46
C SER A 81 -5.25 7.09 9.51
N ASP A 82 -6.28 7.72 10.05
CA ASP A 82 -7.42 8.23 9.29
C ASP A 82 -6.98 9.25 8.21
N GLU A 83 -6.05 10.15 8.55
CA GLU A 83 -5.44 11.10 7.60
C GLU A 83 -4.81 10.39 6.38
N THR A 84 -4.15 9.25 6.61
CA THR A 84 -3.53 8.46 5.53
C THR A 84 -4.59 7.84 4.63
N LEU A 85 -5.67 7.33 5.22
CA LEU A 85 -6.80 6.75 4.48
C LEU A 85 -7.49 7.82 3.62
N GLN A 86 -7.78 8.99 4.20
CA GLN A 86 -8.34 10.11 3.44
C GLN A 86 -7.39 10.60 2.34
N GLY A 87 -6.09 10.64 2.62
CA GLY A 87 -5.06 11.05 1.65
C GLY A 87 -4.97 10.14 0.42
N ILE A 88 -5.41 8.89 0.52
CA ILE A 88 -5.55 7.97 -0.62
C ILE A 88 -6.97 7.85 -1.16
N GLY A 89 -7.90 8.66 -0.65
CA GLY A 89 -9.31 8.64 -1.08
C GLY A 89 -10.15 7.51 -0.46
N TYR A 90 -9.70 6.90 0.63
CA TYR A 90 -10.50 5.99 1.44
C TYR A 90 -11.19 6.76 2.56
N PHE A 91 -12.50 6.95 2.42
CA PHE A 91 -13.34 7.64 3.41
C PHE A 91 -14.12 6.62 4.22
N ILE A 92 -14.06 6.74 5.54
CA ILE A 92 -14.87 5.98 6.48
C ILE A 92 -16.04 6.88 6.87
N ASP A 93 -17.26 6.45 6.56
CA ASP A 93 -18.51 7.10 7.00
C ASP A 93 -18.89 6.63 8.40
#